data_AF-A0A7M7M6P8-F1
#
_entry.id   AF-A0A7M7M6P8-F1
#
_cell.length_a   1.000
_cell.length_b   1.000
_cell.length_c   1.000
_cell.angle_alpha   90.00
_cell.angle_beta   90.00
_cell.angle_gamma   90.00
#
_symmetry.space_group_name_H-M   'P 1'
#
loop_
_entity.id
_entity.type
_entity.pdbx_description
1 polymer ?
#
loop_
_entity_poly.entity_id
_entity_poly.type
_entity_poly.pdbx_seq_one_letter_code
_entity_poly.pdbx_strand_id
1 'polypeptide(L)'
;MAYYTDRTLVCQPTTMVYPHVHYPVEQKLPIESIYAEVIEDIPPKTPTKTETTNRRYVFVAILAMCLAIISVALTLVILSGALNQARPMLLRSSLAGQPVQVTERPAVPFPRVNSFVVVGRPQTRKPIALRQLRLNHRSHSEAMTTPEPISQLPSVDGVFWTDAAEASVPGGFKQRQAMHWKATVKTARFVDVREGCGRMQNRLVELNDQVLACARYRQNNDQIQGELFSFYLAQQLGIPNVVPVVATRATGKQWSEVAPKVRQARWQPNRPVILSRYLEDLEPAYIPELLRDKNRHLHPSDMKNMTRSQIQELVQWSDLIVFDYLTANLDRVVNNLYNLQWNPGMMAAPAHNLLKDPQTGLLVFLDNESGLVHGYRLLDKYHSYHKTFLQSLCVFRRQTVQQVQYLLKISSDQLAQMMQNAFQSNSPGMDQYLPPLPQRSIDTLRLRLKHVTEQVDRCQAQYISSANQR
;
A
#
# COMPACT_ATOMS: atom_id res chain seq x y z
N MET A 1 -47.13 -19.48 -25.60
CA MET A 1 -45.99 -19.64 -26.52
C MET A 1 -45.15 -18.37 -26.41
N ALA A 2 -44.30 -18.19 -25.41
CA ALA A 2 -43.03 -18.86 -25.11
C ALA A 2 -41.96 -18.68 -26.22
N TYR A 3 -41.11 -17.66 -26.06
CA TYR A 3 -39.71 -17.71 -26.48
C TYR A 3 -38.86 -17.10 -25.35
N TYR A 4 -38.19 -18.00 -24.63
CA TYR A 4 -37.14 -17.72 -23.66
C TYR A 4 -35.82 -17.55 -24.42
N THR A 5 -35.06 -16.51 -24.14
CA THR A 5 -33.60 -16.51 -24.35
C THR A 5 -32.91 -16.22 -23.03
N ASP A 6 -32.17 -17.25 -22.63
CA ASP A 6 -31.39 -17.40 -21.43
C ASP A 6 -30.22 -16.40 -21.41
N ARG A 7 -30.15 -15.54 -20.39
CA ARG A 7 -28.94 -14.78 -20.07
C ARG A 7 -28.39 -15.31 -18.76
N THR A 8 -27.36 -16.14 -18.91
CA THR A 8 -26.41 -16.51 -17.87
C THR A 8 -25.92 -15.27 -17.12
N LEU A 9 -26.31 -15.17 -15.85
CA LEU A 9 -25.72 -14.26 -14.87
C LEU A 9 -24.26 -14.69 -14.62
N VAL A 10 -23.33 -13.97 -15.25
CA VAL A 10 -21.93 -13.99 -14.85
C VAL A 10 -21.81 -13.15 -13.59
N CYS A 11 -21.63 -13.80 -12.44
CA CYS A 11 -21.22 -13.11 -11.21
C CYS A 11 -19.87 -12.42 -11.46
N GLN A 12 -19.87 -11.10 -11.52
CA GLN A 12 -18.65 -10.31 -11.40
C GLN A 12 -18.30 -10.15 -9.91
N PRO A 13 -17.07 -10.46 -9.47
CA PRO A 13 -16.63 -10.16 -8.13
C PRO A 13 -16.39 -8.65 -8.00
N THR A 14 -17.01 -8.07 -6.98
CA THR A 14 -16.95 -6.66 -6.58
C THR A 14 -15.52 -6.16 -6.44
N THR A 15 -15.07 -5.35 -7.38
CA THR A 15 -14.10 -4.29 -7.12
C THR A 15 -14.68 -3.42 -5.99
N MET A 16 -13.90 -3.14 -4.94
CA MET A 16 -14.23 -2.07 -3.99
C MET A 16 -14.11 -0.72 -4.72
N VAL A 17 -15.11 -0.43 -5.55
CA VAL A 17 -15.59 0.92 -5.80
C VAL A 17 -16.52 1.23 -4.63
N TYR A 18 -16.41 2.44 -4.09
CA TYR A 18 -17.25 3.04 -3.05
C TYR A 18 -18.54 2.27 -2.70
N PRO A 19 -18.89 2.05 -1.42
CA PRO A 19 -20.25 1.66 -1.09
C PRO A 19 -21.19 2.65 -1.78
N HIS A 20 -22.14 2.14 -2.56
CA HIS A 20 -23.06 2.92 -3.38
C HIS A 20 -23.77 3.98 -2.50
N VAL A 21 -23.19 5.17 -2.42
CA VAL A 21 -23.94 6.38 -2.11
C VAL A 21 -24.74 6.65 -3.37
N HIS A 22 -26.06 6.49 -3.29
CA HIS A 22 -26.97 6.92 -4.35
C HIS A 22 -26.82 8.43 -4.52
N TYR A 23 -25.94 8.86 -5.42
CA TYR A 23 -25.95 10.22 -5.92
C TYR A 23 -27.19 10.37 -6.84
N PRO A 24 -28.00 11.43 -6.68
CA PRO A 24 -29.00 11.79 -7.66
C PRO A 24 -28.33 11.87 -9.04
N VAL A 25 -28.97 11.26 -10.04
CA VAL A 25 -28.40 10.91 -11.36
C VAL A 25 -28.02 12.12 -12.23
N GLU A 26 -28.03 13.35 -11.70
CA GLU A 26 -27.85 14.58 -12.49
C GLU A 26 -26.48 15.26 -12.37
N GLN A 27 -25.52 14.75 -11.58
CA GLN A 27 -24.15 15.31 -11.56
C GLN A 27 -23.07 14.23 -11.58
N LYS A 28 -22.74 13.73 -12.78
CA LYS A 28 -21.46 13.05 -13.03
C LYS A 28 -20.35 14.10 -13.10
N LEU A 29 -19.78 14.47 -11.96
CA LEU A 29 -18.44 15.06 -11.94
C LEU A 29 -17.42 13.93 -11.79
N PRO A 30 -16.37 13.86 -12.63
CA PRO A 30 -15.32 12.87 -12.48
C PRO A 30 -14.57 13.15 -11.17
N ILE A 31 -14.64 12.23 -10.21
CA ILE A 31 -13.70 12.21 -9.09
C ILE A 31 -12.38 11.72 -9.69
N GLU A 32 -11.51 12.64 -10.07
CA GLU A 32 -10.13 12.30 -10.42
C GLU A 32 -9.43 11.85 -9.14
N SER A 33 -9.19 10.53 -9.02
CA SER A 33 -8.28 10.05 -7.99
C SER A 33 -6.92 10.68 -8.25
N ILE A 34 -6.19 11.15 -7.23
CA ILE A 34 -4.87 11.78 -7.42
C ILE A 34 -3.89 10.89 -8.21
N TYR A 35 -4.12 9.58 -8.27
CA TYR A 35 -3.34 8.68 -9.13
C TYR A 35 -3.60 8.84 -10.64
N ALA A 36 -4.72 9.42 -11.07
CA ALA A 36 -5.02 9.66 -12.47
C ALA A 36 -4.16 10.81 -13.01
N GLU A 37 -4.07 11.94 -12.29
CA GLU A 37 -3.18 13.06 -12.65
C GLU A 37 -1.69 12.67 -12.62
N VAL A 38 -1.27 11.85 -11.63
CA VAL A 38 0.16 11.54 -11.42
C VAL A 38 0.74 10.54 -12.43
N ILE A 39 -0.10 9.78 -13.16
CA ILE A 39 0.37 8.93 -14.27
C ILE A 39 0.66 9.77 -15.53
N GLU A 40 0.02 10.94 -15.68
CA GLU A 40 0.21 11.81 -16.84
C GLU A 40 1.34 12.84 -16.67
N ASP A 41 1.75 13.15 -15.44
CA ASP A 41 2.84 14.08 -15.11
C ASP A 41 4.27 13.49 -15.22
N ILE A 42 4.50 12.54 -16.13
CA ILE A 42 5.86 12.29 -16.65
C ILE A 42 6.07 13.25 -17.82
N PRO A 43 6.69 14.44 -17.62
CA PRO A 43 6.99 15.31 -18.75
C PRO A 43 7.94 14.56 -19.68
N PRO A 44 7.75 14.62 -21.01
CA PRO A 44 8.79 14.21 -21.94
C PRO A 44 10.03 15.05 -21.61
N LYS A 45 11.13 14.39 -21.25
CA LYS A 45 12.41 15.06 -20.95
C LYS A 45 12.73 16.04 -22.08
N THR A 46 12.65 17.33 -21.81
CA THR A 46 13.24 18.36 -22.67
C THR A 46 14.76 18.27 -22.53
N PRO A 47 15.50 18.03 -23.62
CA PRO A 47 16.94 17.83 -23.55
C PRO A 47 17.64 19.16 -23.22
N THR A 48 18.49 19.15 -22.20
CA THR A 48 19.38 20.27 -21.87
C THR A 48 20.44 20.46 -22.96
N LYS A 49 20.91 21.70 -23.18
CA LYS A 49 21.87 22.11 -24.24
C LYS A 49 23.18 21.30 -24.31
N THR A 50 23.50 20.48 -23.31
CA THR A 50 24.64 19.55 -23.30
C THR A 50 24.36 18.21 -23.99
N GLU A 51 23.09 17.81 -24.21
CA GLU A 51 22.71 16.57 -24.90
C GLU A 51 22.74 16.68 -26.43
N THR A 52 22.64 17.88 -26.99
CA THR A 52 22.67 18.09 -28.46
C THR A 52 24.04 17.79 -29.07
N THR A 53 25.11 17.93 -28.30
CA THR A 53 26.48 17.66 -28.76
C THR A 53 26.72 16.15 -28.84
N ASN A 54 26.29 15.38 -27.82
CA ASN A 54 26.39 13.91 -27.84
C ASN A 54 25.54 13.26 -28.93
N ARG A 55 24.36 13.82 -29.24
CA ARG A 55 23.50 13.27 -30.29
C ARG A 55 24.11 13.42 -31.69
N ARG A 56 24.87 14.50 -31.94
CA ARG A 56 25.65 14.66 -33.18
C ARG A 56 26.80 13.66 -33.26
N TYR A 57 27.53 13.42 -32.17
CA TYR A 57 28.60 12.41 -32.15
C TYR A 57 28.07 10.99 -32.35
N VAL A 58 26.94 10.65 -31.75
CA VAL A 58 26.29 9.34 -31.95
C VAL A 58 25.80 9.18 -33.39
N PHE A 59 25.20 10.21 -33.99
CA PHE A 59 24.81 10.16 -35.40
C PHE A 59 26.01 10.01 -36.34
N VAL A 60 27.10 10.75 -36.10
CA VAL A 60 28.33 10.63 -36.89
C VAL A 60 28.96 9.24 -36.72
N ALA A 61 28.96 8.67 -35.51
CA ALA A 61 29.46 7.32 -35.27
C ALA A 61 28.62 6.23 -35.95
N ILE A 62 27.29 6.37 -35.94
CA ILE A 62 26.39 5.45 -36.66
C ILE A 62 26.60 5.57 -38.17
N LEU A 63 26.75 6.78 -38.70
CA LEU A 63 27.01 6.99 -40.12
C LEU A 63 28.35 6.38 -40.54
N ALA A 64 29.39 6.55 -39.73
CA ALA A 64 30.71 5.96 -39.95
C ALA A 64 30.67 4.41 -39.92
N MET A 65 29.93 3.81 -38.99
CA MET A 65 29.72 2.36 -38.97
C MET A 65 28.97 1.86 -40.21
N CYS A 66 27.93 2.58 -40.64
CA CYS A 66 27.18 2.20 -41.85
C CYS A 66 28.07 2.26 -43.10
N LEU A 67 28.90 3.31 -43.23
CA LEU A 67 29.85 3.43 -44.33
C LEU A 67 30.92 2.32 -44.31
N ALA A 68 31.40 1.92 -43.12
CA ALA A 68 32.32 0.80 -42.98
C ALA A 68 31.69 -0.54 -43.43
N ILE A 69 30.44 -0.79 -43.03
CA ILE A 69 29.70 -2.00 -43.44
C ILE A 69 29.49 -2.01 -44.97
N ILE A 70 29.12 -0.87 -45.55
CA ILE A 70 28.94 -0.74 -47.01
C ILE A 70 30.27 -0.99 -47.74
N SER A 71 31.39 -0.47 -47.24
CA SER A 71 32.72 -0.70 -47.81
C SER A 71 33.12 -2.18 -47.79
N VAL A 72 32.86 -2.88 -46.68
CA VAL A 72 33.09 -4.34 -46.57
C VAL A 72 32.18 -5.13 -47.53
N ALA A 73 30.91 -4.74 -47.66
CA ALA A 73 30.00 -5.39 -48.60
C ALA A 73 30.43 -5.18 -50.06
N LEU A 74 30.86 -3.97 -50.43
CA LEU A 74 31.36 -3.66 -51.77
C LEU A 74 32.64 -4.43 -52.10
N THR A 75 33.58 -4.53 -51.15
CA THR A 75 34.80 -5.33 -51.34
C THR A 75 34.48 -6.82 -51.51
N LEU A 76 33.52 -7.36 -50.75
CA LEU A 76 33.05 -8.74 -50.91
C LEU A 76 32.38 -8.97 -52.26
N VAL A 77 31.59 -8.02 -52.78
CA VAL A 77 30.97 -8.11 -54.11
C VAL A 77 32.01 -8.05 -55.23
N ILE A 78 33.05 -7.22 -55.10
CA ILE A 78 34.15 -7.15 -56.07
C ILE A 78 34.96 -8.46 -56.06
N LEU A 79 35.25 -9.02 -54.88
CA LEU A 79 35.94 -10.30 -54.73
C LEU A 79 35.12 -11.48 -55.28
N SER A 80 33.81 -11.49 -55.07
CA SER A 80 32.92 -12.54 -55.61
C SER A 80 32.64 -12.38 -57.10
N GLY A 81 32.70 -11.16 -57.65
CA GLY A 81 32.69 -10.91 -59.09
C GLY A 81 33.96 -11.38 -59.80
N ALA A 82 35.13 -11.29 -59.13
CA ALA A 82 36.40 -11.78 -59.66
C ALA A 82 36.51 -13.32 -59.69
N LEU A 83 35.74 -14.03 -58.86
CA LEU A 83 35.78 -15.49 -58.75
C LEU A 83 34.82 -16.24 -59.69
N ASN A 84 33.95 -15.55 -60.43
CA ASN A 84 32.91 -16.18 -61.26
C ASN A 84 33.24 -16.32 -62.76
N GLN A 85 34.50 -16.24 -63.15
CA GLN A 85 34.95 -16.53 -64.53
C GLN A 85 35.40 -17.98 -64.79
N ALA A 86 35.21 -18.91 -63.85
CA ALA A 86 35.45 -20.34 -64.11
C ALA A 86 34.13 -21.12 -64.21
N ARG A 87 33.67 -21.37 -65.43
CA ARG A 87 32.58 -22.29 -65.78
C ARG A 87 33.11 -23.74 -65.91
N PRO A 88 32.22 -24.77 -65.97
CA PRO A 88 32.31 -25.98 -65.14
C PRO A 88 32.57 -27.26 -65.96
N MET A 89 32.77 -28.40 -65.26
CA MET A 89 32.65 -29.72 -65.90
C MET A 89 31.86 -30.71 -65.03
N LEU A 90 30.90 -31.36 -65.69
CA LEU A 90 29.95 -32.37 -65.25
C LEU A 90 30.61 -33.67 -64.79
N LEU A 91 29.98 -34.39 -63.85
CA LEU A 91 29.86 -35.85 -63.93
C LEU A 91 28.66 -36.39 -63.13
N ARG A 92 28.06 -37.41 -63.72
CA ARG A 92 26.74 -38.01 -63.51
C ARG A 92 26.94 -39.49 -63.20
N SER A 93 26.20 -40.05 -62.24
CA SER A 93 25.77 -41.47 -62.13
C SER A 93 24.99 -41.61 -60.80
N SER A 94 23.73 -42.03 -60.65
CA SER A 94 22.86 -43.11 -61.18
C SER A 94 23.04 -44.48 -60.52
N LEU A 95 22.01 -44.92 -59.76
CA LEU A 95 21.35 -46.26 -59.71
C LEU A 95 20.60 -46.41 -58.36
N ALA A 96 19.25 -46.39 -58.32
CA ALA A 96 18.26 -47.46 -58.57
C ALA A 96 17.84 -48.21 -57.27
N GLY A 97 16.61 -48.02 -56.75
CA GLY A 97 15.47 -48.97 -56.84
C GLY A 97 15.24 -49.59 -55.45
N GLN A 98 14.06 -49.83 -54.86
CA GLN A 98 12.65 -49.97 -55.26
C GLN A 98 11.73 -49.68 -54.03
N PRO A 99 10.39 -49.59 -54.21
CA PRO A 99 9.41 -49.20 -53.18
C PRO A 99 8.57 -50.38 -52.64
N VAL A 100 8.20 -50.38 -51.35
CA VAL A 100 7.19 -51.32 -50.80
C VAL A 100 6.37 -50.69 -49.65
N GLN A 101 5.05 -50.72 -49.88
CA GLN A 101 3.87 -50.83 -48.99
C GLN A 101 3.45 -49.75 -47.99
N VAL A 102 2.30 -49.17 -48.37
CA VAL A 102 1.17 -48.74 -47.54
C VAL A 102 0.71 -49.87 -46.60
N THR A 103 0.47 -49.54 -45.33
CA THR A 103 -0.40 -50.35 -44.47
C THR A 103 -1.22 -49.42 -43.57
N GLU A 104 -2.49 -49.78 -43.49
CA GLU A 104 -3.60 -49.05 -42.90
C GLU A 104 -3.55 -48.97 -41.36
N ARG A 105 -4.32 -48.02 -40.83
CA ARG A 105 -4.60 -47.82 -39.41
C ARG A 105 -5.23 -49.08 -38.78
N PRO A 106 -5.23 -49.13 -37.43
CA PRO A 106 -6.52 -48.97 -36.77
C PRO A 106 -6.52 -47.89 -35.68
N ALA A 107 -7.64 -47.17 -35.64
CA ALA A 107 -8.04 -46.31 -34.53
C ALA A 107 -8.52 -47.16 -33.35
N VAL A 108 -8.14 -46.77 -32.13
CA VAL A 108 -8.51 -47.39 -30.84
C VAL A 108 -8.72 -46.22 -29.85
N PRO A 109 -9.71 -46.25 -28.94
CA PRO A 109 -10.81 -45.30 -28.96
C PRO A 109 -10.80 -44.30 -27.79
N PHE A 110 -11.61 -43.25 -27.95
CA PHE A 110 -12.08 -42.40 -26.86
C PHE A 110 -12.99 -43.19 -25.91
N PRO A 111 -12.82 -43.08 -24.58
CA PRO A 111 -13.91 -43.35 -23.66
C PRO A 111 -14.73 -42.06 -23.46
N ARG A 112 -15.91 -42.02 -24.09
CA ARG A 112 -17.07 -41.33 -23.51
C ARG A 112 -17.82 -42.36 -22.67
N VAL A 113 -17.89 -42.13 -21.36
CA VAL A 113 -18.98 -42.68 -20.54
C VAL A 113 -19.48 -41.55 -19.64
N ASN A 114 -20.76 -41.26 -19.82
CA ASN A 114 -21.57 -40.49 -18.88
C ASN A 114 -21.61 -41.22 -17.54
N SER A 115 -21.20 -40.55 -16.48
CA SER A 115 -21.63 -40.88 -15.13
C SER A 115 -21.89 -39.59 -14.39
N PHE A 116 -23.17 -39.22 -14.32
CA PHE A 116 -23.68 -38.34 -13.28
C PHE A 116 -23.41 -39.03 -11.94
N VAL A 117 -22.53 -38.43 -11.13
CA VAL A 117 -22.46 -38.71 -9.70
C VAL A 117 -22.77 -37.40 -9.00
N VAL A 118 -23.98 -37.33 -8.45
CA VAL A 118 -24.34 -36.39 -7.39
C VAL A 118 -23.48 -36.79 -6.19
N VAL A 119 -22.36 -36.11 -5.97
CA VAL A 119 -21.64 -36.19 -4.70
C VAL A 119 -22.32 -35.21 -3.76
N GLY A 120 -23.02 -35.78 -2.78
CA GLY A 120 -23.70 -35.05 -1.72
C GLY A 120 -22.76 -34.16 -0.91
N ARG A 121 -23.39 -33.21 -0.20
CA ARG A 121 -22.77 -32.29 0.77
C ARG A 121 -21.61 -32.96 1.52
N PRO A 122 -20.43 -32.32 1.63
CA PRO A 122 -19.43 -32.79 2.57
C PRO A 122 -20.04 -32.69 3.98
N GLN A 123 -20.15 -33.84 4.64
CA GLN A 123 -20.43 -33.87 6.07
C GLN A 123 -19.41 -33.00 6.80
N THR A 124 -19.91 -32.16 7.71
CA THR A 124 -19.13 -31.45 8.70
C THR A 124 -18.28 -32.45 9.48
N ARG A 125 -17.00 -32.57 9.12
CA ARG A 125 -16.02 -33.21 9.99
C ARG A 125 -15.89 -32.31 11.21
N LYS A 126 -16.32 -32.85 12.36
CA LYS A 126 -16.16 -32.24 13.68
C LYS A 126 -14.72 -31.74 13.82
N PRO A 127 -14.48 -30.48 14.23
CA PRO A 127 -13.13 -30.02 14.51
C PRO A 127 -12.53 -30.91 15.60
N ILE A 128 -11.34 -31.44 15.32
CA ILE A 128 -10.44 -31.97 16.34
C ILE A 128 -10.25 -30.82 17.33
N ALA A 129 -10.64 -31.07 18.58
CA ALA A 129 -10.66 -30.09 19.65
C ALA A 129 -9.33 -29.34 19.74
N LEU A 130 -9.35 -28.08 19.27
CA LEU A 130 -8.37 -27.08 19.68
C LEU A 130 -8.54 -26.91 21.17
N ARG A 131 -7.61 -27.51 21.91
CA ARG A 131 -7.43 -27.35 23.35
C ARG A 131 -7.43 -25.86 23.63
N GLN A 132 -8.55 -25.38 24.15
CA GLN A 132 -8.71 -24.02 24.65
C GLN A 132 -7.52 -23.75 25.57
N LEU A 133 -6.70 -22.78 25.20
CA LEU A 133 -5.91 -22.04 26.16
C LEU A 133 -6.92 -21.31 27.04
N ARG A 134 -7.40 -22.03 28.07
CA ARG A 134 -8.01 -21.45 29.26
C ARG A 134 -7.01 -20.43 29.78
N LEU A 135 -7.31 -19.16 29.54
CA LEU A 135 -6.79 -18.08 30.35
C LEU A 135 -7.14 -18.42 31.79
N ASN A 136 -6.12 -18.59 32.62
CA ASN A 136 -6.28 -18.82 34.05
C ASN A 136 -7.08 -17.66 34.64
N HIS A 137 -8.33 -17.96 34.98
CA HIS A 137 -9.15 -17.15 35.86
C HIS A 137 -8.53 -17.28 37.27
N ARG A 138 -7.57 -16.41 37.58
CA ARG A 138 -7.25 -16.12 38.98
C ARG A 138 -8.20 -15.02 39.42
N SER A 139 -9.12 -15.42 40.29
CA SER A 139 -9.96 -14.61 41.14
C SER A 139 -9.18 -13.43 41.74
N HIS A 140 -9.43 -12.23 41.24
CA HIS A 140 -9.30 -11.01 42.02
C HIS A 140 -10.70 -10.49 42.27
N SER A 141 -11.03 -10.50 43.57
CA SER A 141 -12.16 -9.91 44.28
C SER A 141 -13.05 -8.99 43.44
N GLU A 142 -14.34 -9.33 43.41
CA GLU A 142 -15.42 -8.40 43.15
C GLU A 142 -15.28 -7.20 44.08
N ALA A 143 -14.79 -6.09 43.54
CA ALA A 143 -15.13 -4.78 44.04
C ALA A 143 -16.34 -4.34 43.23
N MET A 144 -17.51 -4.47 43.85
CA MET A 144 -18.75 -3.89 43.37
C MET A 144 -18.59 -2.36 43.36
N THR A 145 -18.19 -1.79 42.23
CA THR A 145 -18.27 -0.36 41.99
C THR A 145 -19.44 -0.10 41.05
N THR A 146 -20.42 0.60 41.60
CA THR A 146 -21.57 1.23 40.97
C THR A 146 -21.27 1.77 39.56
N PRO A 147 -22.21 1.66 38.61
CA PRO A 147 -22.09 2.31 37.31
C PRO A 147 -22.23 3.82 37.52
N GLU A 148 -21.11 4.53 37.64
CA GLU A 148 -21.13 5.96 37.50
C GLU A 148 -21.65 6.31 36.10
N PRO A 149 -22.57 7.28 35.97
CA PRO A 149 -22.86 7.86 34.68
C PRO A 149 -21.58 8.59 34.25
N ILE A 150 -20.84 8.04 33.27
CA ILE A 150 -19.65 8.70 32.72
C ILE A 150 -20.11 9.88 31.84
N SER A 151 -20.69 10.90 32.46
CA SER A 151 -20.89 12.20 31.86
C SER A 151 -19.54 12.92 31.91
N GLN A 152 -18.83 12.87 30.78
CA GLN A 152 -17.67 13.71 30.44
C GLN A 152 -16.41 13.45 31.28
N LEU A 153 -15.50 12.60 30.76
CA LEU A 153 -14.13 12.53 31.27
C LEU A 153 -13.38 13.82 30.93
N PRO A 154 -12.47 14.30 31.80
CA PRO A 154 -11.48 15.30 31.41
C PRO A 154 -10.72 14.78 30.18
N SER A 155 -10.84 15.49 29.07
CA SER A 155 -10.31 15.05 27.78
C SER A 155 -8.91 15.56 27.54
N VAL A 156 -8.56 16.75 28.06
CA VAL A 156 -7.30 17.43 27.76
C VAL A 156 -6.69 18.07 29.01
N ASP A 157 -5.36 17.91 29.16
CA ASP A 157 -4.49 18.63 30.08
C ASP A 157 -3.55 19.55 29.27
N GLY A 158 -3.86 20.85 29.27
CA GLY A 158 -3.17 21.84 28.44
C GLY A 158 -3.38 21.58 26.94
N VAL A 159 -2.36 21.07 26.27
CA VAL A 159 -2.39 20.68 24.84
C VAL A 159 -2.30 19.17 24.63
N PHE A 160 -2.37 18.38 25.71
CA PHE A 160 -2.25 16.93 25.64
C PHE A 160 -3.55 16.25 26.00
N TRP A 161 -3.89 15.17 25.32
CA TRP A 161 -4.95 14.28 25.80
C TRP A 161 -4.62 13.79 27.22
N THR A 162 -5.64 13.66 28.06
CA THR A 162 -5.46 13.06 29.39
C THR A 162 -5.14 11.57 29.27
N ASP A 163 -4.52 11.01 30.31
CA ASP A 163 -4.24 9.57 30.36
C ASP A 163 -5.52 8.73 30.22
N ALA A 164 -6.65 9.21 30.74
CA ALA A 164 -7.95 8.55 30.59
C ALA A 164 -8.45 8.57 29.14
N ALA A 165 -8.27 9.69 28.42
CA ALA A 165 -8.62 9.79 27.00
C ALA A 165 -7.71 8.88 26.16
N GLU A 166 -6.40 8.90 26.38
CA GLU A 166 -5.46 8.02 25.66
C GLU A 166 -5.72 6.53 25.94
N ALA A 167 -5.99 6.15 27.20
CA ALA A 167 -6.30 4.77 27.59
C ALA A 167 -7.64 4.26 27.04
N SER A 168 -8.53 5.16 26.58
CA SER A 168 -9.77 4.77 25.94
C SER A 168 -9.59 4.27 24.50
N VAL A 169 -8.45 4.57 23.87
CA VAL A 169 -8.16 4.16 22.49
C VAL A 169 -7.88 2.66 22.41
N PRO A 170 -8.42 1.94 21.41
CA PRO A 170 -8.13 0.52 21.22
C PRO A 170 -6.64 0.28 21.00
N GLY A 171 -6.14 -0.85 21.50
CA GLY A 171 -4.70 -1.12 21.54
C GLY A 171 -3.99 -1.24 20.18
N GLY A 172 -4.73 -1.46 19.08
CA GLY A 172 -4.21 -1.56 17.72
C GLY A 172 -3.08 -2.59 17.51
N PHE A 173 -2.20 -2.29 16.57
CA PHE A 173 -1.10 -3.14 16.09
C PHE A 173 0.24 -2.76 16.73
N LYS A 174 0.39 -3.08 18.02
CA LYS A 174 1.67 -2.89 18.73
C LYS A 174 2.75 -3.86 18.21
N GLN A 175 3.98 -3.66 18.70
CA GLN A 175 5.16 -4.45 18.33
C GLN A 175 4.93 -5.98 18.41
N ARG A 176 4.17 -6.46 19.40
CA ARG A 176 3.87 -7.90 19.54
C ARG A 176 3.06 -8.44 18.35
N GLN A 177 2.04 -7.71 17.92
CA GLN A 177 1.21 -8.06 16.77
C GLN A 177 2.03 -8.01 15.48
N ALA A 178 2.91 -7.02 15.33
CA ALA A 178 3.83 -6.93 14.21
C ALA A 178 4.80 -8.12 14.13
N MET A 179 5.42 -8.49 15.25
CA MET A 179 6.31 -9.65 15.33
C MET A 179 5.57 -10.96 15.02
N HIS A 180 4.34 -11.10 15.52
CA HIS A 180 3.51 -12.27 15.22
C HIS A 180 3.14 -12.35 13.73
N TRP A 181 2.76 -11.23 13.10
CA TRP A 181 2.49 -11.19 11.66
C TRP A 181 3.71 -11.58 10.84
N LYS A 182 4.87 -10.99 11.16
CA LYS A 182 6.15 -11.35 10.52
C LYS A 182 6.47 -12.83 10.64
N ALA A 183 6.33 -13.41 11.84
CA ALA A 183 6.56 -14.83 12.05
C ALA A 183 5.61 -15.69 11.22
N THR A 184 4.33 -15.32 11.17
CA THR A 184 3.29 -16.00 10.39
C THR A 184 3.64 -16.01 8.90
N VAL A 185 3.93 -14.85 8.31
CA VAL A 185 4.29 -14.74 6.89
C VAL A 185 5.57 -15.51 6.56
N LYS A 186 6.55 -15.52 7.47
CA LYS A 186 7.84 -16.20 7.26
C LYS A 186 7.71 -17.73 7.18
N THR A 187 6.80 -18.32 7.95
CA THR A 187 6.64 -19.78 8.03
C THR A 187 5.48 -20.31 7.19
N ALA A 188 4.61 -19.44 6.69
CA ALA A 188 3.42 -19.84 5.96
C ALA A 188 3.73 -20.48 4.60
N ARG A 189 2.83 -21.37 4.19
CA ARG A 189 2.70 -21.83 2.81
C ARG A 189 1.49 -21.12 2.21
N PHE A 190 1.65 -20.51 1.04
CA PHE A 190 0.54 -19.83 0.37
C PHE A 190 -0.26 -20.84 -0.44
N VAL A 191 -1.55 -20.95 -0.13
CA VAL A 191 -2.46 -21.97 -0.68
C VAL A 191 -3.37 -21.41 -1.75
N ASP A 192 -3.67 -20.11 -1.71
CA ASP A 192 -4.44 -19.43 -2.74
C ASP A 192 -3.95 -18.00 -2.99
N VAL A 193 -4.17 -17.50 -4.21
CA VAL A 193 -3.91 -16.13 -4.64
C VAL A 193 -5.05 -15.75 -5.59
N ARG A 194 -5.88 -14.78 -5.20
CA ARG A 194 -7.05 -14.34 -5.98
C ARG A 194 -7.16 -12.82 -6.03
N GLU A 195 -8.00 -12.32 -6.92
CA GLU A 195 -8.25 -10.87 -7.02
C GLU A 195 -8.84 -10.34 -5.70
N GLY A 196 -8.41 -9.14 -5.31
CA GLY A 196 -8.81 -8.52 -4.05
C GLY A 196 -7.86 -7.40 -3.64
N CYS A 197 -8.16 -6.74 -2.52
CA CYS A 197 -7.35 -5.67 -1.95
C CYS A 197 -7.20 -4.42 -2.86
N GLY A 198 -8.28 -4.09 -3.57
CA GLY A 198 -8.43 -2.81 -4.29
C GLY A 198 -7.97 -2.85 -5.75
N ARG A 199 -6.65 -2.76 -5.99
CA ARG A 199 -6.11 -2.57 -7.36
C ARG A 199 -6.00 -3.84 -8.18
N MET A 200 -5.98 -3.69 -9.50
CA MET A 200 -5.90 -4.80 -10.48
C MET A 200 -4.72 -5.76 -10.25
N GLN A 201 -3.57 -5.27 -9.77
CA GLN A 201 -2.41 -6.12 -9.47
C GLN A 201 -2.33 -6.56 -8.01
N ASN A 202 -3.17 -6.03 -7.13
CA ASN A 202 -3.22 -6.50 -5.75
C ASN A 202 -3.92 -7.86 -5.70
N ARG A 203 -3.54 -8.69 -4.74
CA ARG A 203 -4.15 -10.01 -4.56
C ARG A 203 -4.50 -10.23 -3.11
N LEU A 204 -5.60 -10.94 -2.89
CA LEU A 204 -5.85 -11.60 -1.63
C LEU A 204 -5.10 -12.93 -1.64
N VAL A 205 -4.25 -13.15 -0.65
CA VAL A 205 -3.43 -14.35 -0.51
C VAL A 205 -3.93 -15.11 0.71
N GLU A 206 -4.19 -16.40 0.53
CA GLU A 206 -4.58 -17.30 1.62
C GLU A 206 -3.38 -18.13 2.07
N LEU A 207 -3.13 -18.14 3.37
CA LEU A 207 -2.10 -18.93 4.03
C LEU A 207 -2.70 -20.28 4.45
N ASN A 208 -1.84 -21.26 4.72
CA ASN A 208 -2.23 -22.64 5.03
C ASN A 208 -3.06 -22.83 6.32
N ASP A 209 -3.18 -21.80 7.14
CA ASP A 209 -4.00 -21.72 8.34
C ASP A 209 -5.29 -20.90 8.11
N GLN A 210 -5.69 -20.69 6.86
CA GLN A 210 -6.83 -19.86 6.43
C GLN A 210 -6.67 -18.38 6.78
N VAL A 211 -5.48 -17.94 7.20
CA VAL A 211 -5.20 -16.52 7.41
C VAL A 211 -5.10 -15.83 6.05
N LEU A 212 -5.76 -14.69 5.93
CA LEU A 212 -5.76 -13.89 4.72
C LEU A 212 -4.75 -12.74 4.81
N ALA A 213 -4.07 -12.47 3.70
CA ALA A 213 -3.15 -11.36 3.53
C ALA A 213 -3.55 -10.52 2.31
N CYS A 214 -3.44 -9.21 2.43
CA CYS A 214 -3.43 -8.33 1.27
C CYS A 214 -2.01 -8.24 0.71
N ALA A 215 -1.85 -8.69 -0.52
CA ALA A 215 -0.62 -8.56 -1.27
C ALA A 215 -0.68 -7.34 -2.19
N ARG A 216 0.21 -6.38 -1.95
CA ARG A 216 0.36 -5.17 -2.75
C ARG A 216 1.62 -5.26 -3.61
N TYR A 217 1.42 -5.15 -4.92
CA TYR A 217 2.48 -5.17 -5.92
C TYR A 217 2.55 -3.81 -6.61
N ARG A 218 3.74 -3.22 -6.71
CA ARG A 218 3.96 -1.95 -7.42
C ARG A 218 5.20 -2.03 -8.27
N GLN A 219 5.17 -1.31 -9.39
CA GLN A 219 6.35 -1.15 -10.26
C GLN A 219 7.31 -0.06 -9.75
N ASN A 220 6.79 0.92 -9.01
CA ASN A 220 7.58 2.02 -8.44
C ASN A 220 8.13 1.63 -7.04
N ASN A 221 9.43 1.86 -6.81
CA ASN A 221 10.06 1.66 -5.49
C ASN A 221 9.51 2.62 -4.45
N ASP A 222 9.25 3.88 -4.82
CA ASP A 222 8.82 4.91 -3.90
C ASP A 222 7.53 4.52 -3.18
N GLN A 223 6.61 3.86 -3.87
CA GLN A 223 5.35 3.37 -3.30
C GLN A 223 5.55 2.18 -2.36
N ILE A 224 6.41 1.24 -2.74
CA ILE A 224 6.76 0.10 -1.88
C ILE A 224 7.45 0.59 -0.60
N GLN A 225 8.40 1.51 -0.75
CA GLN A 225 9.11 2.14 0.35
C GLN A 225 8.15 3.00 1.20
N GLY A 226 7.23 3.72 0.58
CA GLY A 226 6.19 4.49 1.24
C GLY A 226 5.40 3.64 2.22
N GLU A 227 4.90 2.48 1.80
CA GLU A 227 4.16 1.56 2.68
C GLU A 227 5.03 1.03 3.83
N LEU A 228 6.22 0.48 3.51
CA LEU A 228 7.09 -0.17 4.49
C LEU A 228 7.60 0.81 5.55
N PHE A 229 8.17 1.93 5.10
CA PHE A 229 8.79 2.89 6.00
C PHE A 229 7.75 3.74 6.75
N SER A 230 6.52 3.90 6.22
CA SER A 230 5.43 4.51 6.99
C SER A 230 5.02 3.61 8.15
N PHE A 231 4.94 2.29 7.94
CA PHE A 231 4.72 1.34 9.03
C PHE A 231 5.84 1.38 10.08
N TYR A 232 7.10 1.41 9.67
CA TYR A 232 8.22 1.51 10.61
C TYR A 232 8.21 2.82 11.39
N LEU A 233 7.93 3.94 10.74
CA LEU A 233 7.80 5.24 11.39
C LEU A 233 6.65 5.23 12.40
N ALA A 234 5.49 4.66 12.06
CA ALA A 234 4.36 4.54 12.98
C ALA A 234 4.73 3.77 14.25
N GLN A 235 5.49 2.68 14.13
CA GLN A 235 5.98 1.94 15.30
C GLN A 235 6.91 2.81 16.18
N GLN A 236 7.80 3.60 15.58
CA GLN A 236 8.68 4.51 16.34
C GLN A 236 7.88 5.65 17.01
N LEU A 237 6.84 6.16 16.36
CA LEU A 237 5.94 7.17 16.91
C LEU A 237 4.99 6.59 17.98
N GLY A 238 4.96 5.27 18.14
CA GLY A 238 4.02 4.59 19.02
C GLY A 238 2.57 4.69 18.54
N ILE A 239 2.34 4.86 17.24
CA ILE A 239 1.01 4.94 16.59
C ILE A 239 0.61 3.52 16.16
N PRO A 240 -0.35 2.87 16.86
CA PRO A 240 -0.67 1.47 16.62
C PRO A 240 -1.71 1.27 15.50
N ASN A 241 -2.07 2.32 14.76
CA ASN A 241 -3.17 2.30 13.79
C ASN A 241 -2.75 1.75 12.40
N VAL A 242 -1.45 1.62 12.13
CA VAL A 242 -0.94 1.10 10.85
C VAL A 242 -0.86 -0.43 10.89
N VAL A 243 -1.46 -1.08 9.91
CA VAL A 243 -1.48 -2.55 9.79
C VAL A 243 -0.05 -3.08 9.61
N PRO A 244 0.33 -4.19 10.28
CA PRO A 244 1.62 -4.81 10.08
C PRO A 244 1.84 -5.23 8.63
N VAL A 245 3.02 -4.90 8.10
CA VAL A 245 3.42 -5.23 6.74
C VAL A 245 4.75 -5.96 6.72
N VAL A 246 4.96 -6.82 5.72
CA VAL A 246 6.21 -7.54 5.46
C VAL A 246 6.46 -7.54 3.95
N ALA A 247 7.67 -7.20 3.51
CA ALA A 247 8.07 -7.39 2.13
C ALA A 247 8.61 -8.80 1.91
N THR A 248 8.22 -9.41 0.80
CA THR A 248 8.73 -10.70 0.33
C THR A 248 8.85 -10.70 -1.18
N ARG A 249 9.40 -11.76 -1.75
CA ARG A 249 9.37 -12.03 -3.19
C ARG A 249 8.35 -13.11 -3.47
N ALA A 250 7.56 -12.94 -4.53
CA ALA A 250 6.58 -13.93 -4.98
C ALA A 250 7.24 -15.13 -5.70
N THR A 251 8.26 -15.71 -5.08
CA THR A 251 9.13 -16.78 -5.60
C THR A 251 9.55 -17.73 -4.48
N GLY A 252 10.07 -18.91 -4.84
CA GLY A 252 10.57 -19.89 -3.88
C GLY A 252 9.48 -20.82 -3.33
N LYS A 253 9.84 -21.63 -2.33
CA LYS A 253 9.01 -22.76 -1.86
C LYS A 253 7.62 -22.32 -1.39
N GLN A 254 7.52 -21.21 -0.65
CA GLN A 254 6.23 -20.71 -0.11
C GLN A 254 5.20 -20.36 -1.20
N TRP A 255 5.67 -19.96 -2.39
CA TRP A 255 4.84 -19.52 -3.52
C TRP A 255 4.67 -20.58 -4.60
N SER A 256 5.30 -21.75 -4.46
CA SER A 256 5.43 -22.74 -5.54
C SER A 256 4.09 -23.26 -6.05
N GLU A 257 3.15 -23.55 -5.16
CA GLU A 257 1.82 -24.05 -5.51
C GLU A 257 0.92 -22.99 -6.17
N VAL A 258 1.11 -21.73 -5.79
CA VAL A 258 0.34 -20.59 -6.33
C VAL A 258 1.04 -19.87 -7.47
N ALA A 259 2.19 -20.39 -7.95
CA ALA A 259 2.98 -19.77 -9.00
C ALA A 259 2.19 -19.49 -10.30
N PRO A 260 1.25 -20.35 -10.77
CA PRO A 260 0.41 -20.02 -11.91
C PRO A 260 -0.45 -18.76 -11.69
N LYS A 261 -1.00 -18.58 -10.48
CA LYS A 261 -1.84 -17.43 -10.13
C LYS A 261 -1.02 -16.15 -9.96
N VAL A 262 0.20 -16.26 -9.42
CA VAL A 262 1.18 -15.16 -9.42
C VAL A 262 1.52 -14.70 -10.84
N ARG A 263 1.71 -15.63 -11.78
CA ARG A 263 1.94 -15.28 -13.20
C ARG A 263 0.72 -14.60 -13.84
N GLN A 264 -0.49 -15.07 -13.54
CA GLN A 264 -1.73 -14.43 -13.98
C GLN A 264 -1.85 -12.99 -13.44
N ALA A 265 -1.35 -12.73 -12.22
CA ALA A 265 -1.25 -11.39 -11.65
C ALA A 265 -0.18 -10.49 -12.31
N ARG A 266 0.62 -11.06 -13.23
CA ARG A 266 1.71 -10.38 -13.96
C ARG A 266 2.75 -9.77 -13.02
N TRP A 267 3.00 -10.43 -11.88
CA TRP A 267 4.05 -10.01 -10.95
C TRP A 267 5.43 -10.45 -11.44
N GLN A 268 6.40 -9.56 -11.34
CA GLN A 268 7.78 -9.87 -11.71
C GLN A 268 8.50 -10.62 -10.58
N PRO A 269 9.26 -11.71 -10.86
CA PRO A 269 9.88 -12.56 -9.83
C PRO A 269 10.88 -11.86 -8.89
N ASN A 270 11.58 -10.83 -9.38
CA ASN A 270 12.57 -10.05 -8.62
C ASN A 270 11.97 -8.78 -8.02
N ARG A 271 10.67 -8.55 -8.18
CA ARG A 271 9.99 -7.39 -7.65
C ARG A 271 9.38 -7.74 -6.27
N PRO A 272 9.63 -6.92 -5.24
CA PRO A 272 9.01 -7.13 -3.95
C PRO A 272 7.48 -7.02 -4.01
N VAL A 273 6.84 -7.82 -3.17
CA VAL A 273 5.42 -7.77 -2.86
C VAL A 273 5.29 -7.53 -1.36
N ILE A 274 4.43 -6.59 -0.99
CA ILE A 274 4.15 -6.29 0.41
C ILE A 274 2.93 -7.11 0.85
N LEU A 275 3.07 -7.85 1.94
CA LEU A 275 1.99 -8.60 2.59
C LEU A 275 1.57 -7.88 3.87
N SER A 276 0.36 -7.33 3.87
CA SER A 276 -0.31 -6.84 5.06
C SER A 276 -1.37 -7.85 5.52
N ARG A 277 -1.68 -7.88 6.81
CA ARG A 277 -2.78 -8.70 7.31
C ARG A 277 -4.10 -8.20 6.71
N TYR A 278 -4.92 -9.11 6.18
CA TYR A 278 -6.28 -8.78 5.79
C TYR A 278 -7.16 -8.61 7.03
N LEU A 279 -8.01 -7.60 7.01
CA LEU A 279 -8.93 -7.27 8.09
C LEU A 279 -10.35 -7.28 7.52
N GLU A 280 -11.23 -7.99 8.22
CA GLU A 280 -12.64 -8.16 7.85
C GLU A 280 -13.49 -7.07 8.49
N ASP A 281 -14.67 -6.83 7.89
CA ASP A 281 -15.76 -6.02 8.45
C ASP A 281 -15.39 -4.59 8.87
N LEU A 282 -14.39 -3.99 8.21
CA LEU A 282 -14.04 -2.59 8.40
C LEU A 282 -15.04 -1.66 7.71
N GLU A 283 -15.42 -0.57 8.39
CA GLU A 283 -16.33 0.46 7.85
C GLU A 283 -15.56 1.73 7.42
N PRO A 284 -16.07 2.52 6.47
CA PRO A 284 -15.46 3.80 6.10
C PRO A 284 -15.37 4.77 7.29
N ALA A 285 -14.21 5.41 7.46
CA ALA A 285 -14.04 6.45 8.47
C ALA A 285 -14.30 7.84 7.88
N TYR A 286 -15.06 8.68 8.59
CA TYR A 286 -15.43 10.01 8.16
C TYR A 286 -14.60 11.06 8.89
N ILE A 287 -14.21 12.12 8.19
CA ILE A 287 -13.49 13.25 8.80
C ILE A 287 -14.38 13.87 9.88
N PRO A 288 -13.91 14.13 11.11
CA PRO A 288 -14.71 14.73 12.17
C PRO A 288 -15.22 16.11 11.76
N GLU A 289 -16.43 16.47 12.19
CA GLU A 289 -17.09 17.73 11.79
C GLU A 289 -16.22 18.97 12.02
N LEU A 290 -15.56 19.04 13.19
CA LEU A 290 -14.61 20.09 13.56
C LEU A 290 -13.38 20.20 12.66
N LEU A 291 -13.15 19.22 11.77
CA LEU A 291 -12.04 19.20 10.81
C LEU A 291 -12.49 19.40 9.35
N ARG A 292 -13.79 19.53 9.08
CA ARG A 292 -14.33 19.58 7.71
C ARG A 292 -14.25 20.96 7.08
N ASP A 293 -14.57 22.00 7.83
CA ASP A 293 -14.81 23.34 7.29
C ASP A 293 -13.55 24.23 7.24
N LYS A 294 -13.70 25.50 6.81
CA LYS A 294 -12.57 26.44 6.73
C LYS A 294 -12.04 26.88 8.10
N ASN A 295 -12.86 26.80 9.14
CA ASN A 295 -12.53 27.11 10.52
C ASN A 295 -12.04 25.88 11.28
N ARG A 296 -11.65 24.80 10.59
CA ARG A 296 -11.17 23.57 11.22
C ARG A 296 -10.20 23.83 12.37
N HIS A 297 -10.51 23.27 13.53
CA HIS A 297 -9.66 23.34 14.71
C HIS A 297 -9.96 22.17 15.65
N LEU A 298 -8.91 21.58 16.20
CA LEU A 298 -8.97 20.60 17.28
C LEU A 298 -8.19 21.17 18.47
N HIS A 299 -8.88 22.00 19.25
CA HIS A 299 -8.36 22.75 20.38
C HIS A 299 -8.98 22.25 21.69
N PRO A 300 -8.35 22.53 22.85
CA PRO A 300 -8.88 22.13 24.15
C PRO A 300 -10.32 22.60 24.41
N SER A 301 -10.68 23.78 23.90
CA SER A 301 -12.03 24.35 24.02
C SER A 301 -13.12 23.51 23.36
N ASP A 302 -12.78 22.76 22.32
CA ASP A 302 -13.75 22.07 21.47
C ASP A 302 -14.20 20.75 22.10
N MET A 303 -13.46 20.26 23.10
CA MET A 303 -13.75 19.00 23.77
C MET A 303 -14.89 19.08 24.78
N LYS A 304 -15.44 20.29 25.00
CA LYS A 304 -16.57 20.48 25.92
C LYS A 304 -17.78 19.70 25.41
N ASN A 305 -18.44 18.96 26.29
CA ASN A 305 -19.64 18.19 25.98
C ASN A 305 -19.46 17.06 24.95
N MET A 306 -18.22 16.60 24.72
CA MET A 306 -18.00 15.42 23.90
C MET A 306 -18.23 14.13 24.69
N THR A 307 -18.79 13.14 24.01
CA THR A 307 -18.93 11.78 24.52
C THR A 307 -17.59 11.05 24.52
N ARG A 308 -17.49 9.98 25.30
CA ARG A 308 -16.28 9.13 25.33
C ARG A 308 -15.89 8.59 23.96
N SER A 309 -16.85 8.17 23.14
CA SER A 309 -16.58 7.65 21.79
C SER A 309 -16.06 8.73 20.85
N GLN A 310 -16.58 9.96 20.94
CA GLN A 310 -16.05 11.11 20.18
C GLN A 310 -14.62 11.42 20.59
N ILE A 311 -14.32 11.46 21.90
CA ILE A 311 -12.95 11.65 22.40
C ILE A 311 -12.02 10.53 21.91
N GLN A 312 -12.43 9.27 22.04
CA GLN A 312 -11.68 8.11 21.55
C GLN A 312 -11.34 8.21 20.06
N GLU A 313 -12.27 8.70 19.24
CA GLU A 313 -12.02 8.91 17.81
C GLU A 313 -11.04 10.07 17.58
N LEU A 314 -11.23 11.20 18.26
CA LEU A 314 -10.40 12.40 18.08
C LEU A 314 -8.95 12.24 18.53
N VAL A 315 -8.69 11.40 19.54
CA VAL A 315 -7.32 11.01 19.91
C VAL A 315 -6.62 10.39 18.71
N GLN A 316 -7.29 9.45 18.04
CA GLN A 316 -6.73 8.76 16.87
C GLN A 316 -6.61 9.69 15.65
N TRP A 317 -7.53 10.62 15.45
CA TRP A 317 -7.43 11.65 14.40
C TRP A 317 -6.26 12.60 14.63
N SER A 318 -5.96 12.97 15.88
CA SER A 318 -4.79 13.81 16.18
C SER A 318 -3.48 13.11 15.80
N ASP A 319 -3.38 11.80 16.06
CA ASP A 319 -2.25 10.98 15.62
C ASP A 319 -2.21 10.83 14.10
N LEU A 320 -3.36 10.61 13.45
CA LEU A 320 -3.44 10.51 11.99
C LEU A 320 -2.92 11.77 11.30
N ILE A 321 -3.34 12.95 11.76
CA ILE A 321 -2.92 14.22 11.15
C ILE A 321 -1.42 14.44 11.34
N VAL A 322 -0.87 14.14 12.52
CA VAL A 322 0.58 14.19 12.75
C VAL A 322 1.29 13.19 11.84
N PHE A 323 0.78 11.97 11.71
CA PHE A 323 1.38 10.91 10.91
C PHE A 323 1.35 11.22 9.41
N ASP A 324 0.20 11.61 8.87
CA ASP A 324 0.05 12.03 7.47
C ASP A 324 0.86 13.30 7.18
N TYR A 325 0.98 14.22 8.15
CA TYR A 325 1.92 15.32 8.02
C TYR A 325 3.34 14.77 7.91
N LEU A 326 3.85 14.00 8.85
CA LEU A 326 5.25 13.53 8.83
C LEU A 326 5.58 12.73 7.57
N THR A 327 4.68 11.84 7.15
CA THR A 327 4.83 11.02 5.95
C THR A 327 4.51 11.79 4.67
N ALA A 328 3.87 12.95 4.74
CA ALA A 328 3.29 13.62 3.58
C ALA A 328 2.33 12.72 2.79
N ASN A 329 1.59 11.84 3.47
CA ASN A 329 0.59 11.00 2.82
C ASN A 329 -0.53 11.89 2.26
N LEU A 330 -0.71 11.83 0.95
CA LEU A 330 -1.66 12.65 0.21
C LEU A 330 -2.99 11.93 -0.06
N ASP A 331 -3.05 10.60 0.14
CA ASP A 331 -4.14 9.75 -0.32
C ASP A 331 -5.16 9.43 0.79
N ARG A 332 -5.30 10.36 1.75
CA ARG A 332 -6.33 10.35 2.79
C ARG A 332 -7.00 11.72 2.87
N VAL A 333 -6.87 12.42 4.01
CA VAL A 333 -7.54 13.67 4.32
C VAL A 333 -7.12 14.80 3.36
N VAL A 334 -5.85 14.81 2.93
CA VAL A 334 -5.38 15.77 1.92
C VAL A 334 -6.07 15.58 0.58
N ASN A 335 -6.38 14.34 0.18
CA ASN A 335 -7.16 14.08 -1.02
C ASN A 335 -8.56 14.70 -0.91
N ASN A 336 -9.25 14.54 0.23
CA ASN A 336 -10.55 15.19 0.44
C ASN A 336 -10.45 16.72 0.35
N LEU A 337 -9.42 17.31 0.98
CA LEU A 337 -9.25 18.77 0.99
C LEU A 337 -8.87 19.32 -0.39
N TYR A 338 -7.99 18.65 -1.13
CA TYR A 338 -7.61 19.03 -2.49
C TYR A 338 -8.82 19.01 -3.43
N ASN A 339 -9.68 17.99 -3.30
CA ASN A 339 -10.83 17.83 -4.17
C ASN A 339 -12.01 18.76 -3.84
N LEU A 340 -11.95 19.56 -2.76
CA LEU A 340 -12.97 20.57 -2.46
C LEU A 340 -13.16 21.58 -3.60
N GLN A 341 -12.12 21.83 -4.39
CA GLN A 341 -12.17 22.77 -5.50
C GLN A 341 -13.14 22.34 -6.62
N TRP A 342 -13.43 21.03 -6.72
CA TRP A 342 -14.36 20.48 -7.71
C TRP A 342 -15.65 19.96 -7.08
N ASN A 343 -15.62 19.54 -5.83
CA ASN A 343 -16.80 19.05 -5.13
C ASN A 343 -16.86 19.59 -3.68
N PRO A 344 -17.80 20.52 -3.38
CA PRO A 344 -17.89 21.12 -2.04
C PRO A 344 -18.28 20.12 -0.94
N GLY A 345 -18.84 18.95 -1.30
CA GLY A 345 -19.18 17.88 -0.38
C GLY A 345 -18.02 16.94 -0.02
N MET A 346 -16.81 17.13 -0.56
CA MET A 346 -15.70 16.16 -0.39
C MET A 346 -15.26 15.96 1.06
N MET A 347 -15.37 16.97 1.90
CA MET A 347 -15.01 16.84 3.32
C MET A 347 -16.05 16.08 4.15
N ALA A 348 -17.26 15.89 3.63
CA ALA A 348 -18.29 15.04 4.25
C ALA A 348 -18.22 13.58 3.75
N ALA A 349 -17.44 13.31 2.69
CA ALA A 349 -17.17 11.96 2.24
C ALA A 349 -16.19 11.24 3.18
N PRO A 350 -16.16 9.90 3.19
CA PRO A 350 -15.14 9.15 3.90
C PRO A 350 -13.72 9.56 3.49
N ALA A 351 -12.78 9.51 4.43
CA ALA A 351 -11.37 9.67 4.12
C ALA A 351 -10.87 8.42 3.39
N HIS A 352 -10.23 8.63 2.24
CA HIS A 352 -9.71 7.51 1.46
C HIS A 352 -8.68 6.71 2.26
N ASN A 353 -8.66 5.38 2.07
CA ASN A 353 -7.75 4.44 2.74
C ASN A 353 -7.76 4.47 4.27
N LEU A 354 -8.75 5.14 4.89
CA LEU A 354 -8.97 5.16 6.33
C LEU A 354 -10.27 4.43 6.63
N LEU A 355 -10.16 3.36 7.40
CA LEU A 355 -11.32 2.58 7.82
C LEU A 355 -11.38 2.54 9.35
N LYS A 356 -12.52 2.13 9.88
CA LYS A 356 -12.76 1.94 11.31
C LYS A 356 -13.22 0.52 11.55
N ASP A 357 -12.71 -0.09 12.61
CA ASP A 357 -13.27 -1.33 13.14
C ASP A 357 -14.54 -0.98 13.93
N PRO A 358 -15.74 -1.43 13.51
CA PRO A 358 -16.99 -1.08 14.17
C PRO A 358 -17.13 -1.67 15.58
N GLN A 359 -16.39 -2.74 15.89
CA GLN A 359 -16.46 -3.40 17.21
C GLN A 359 -15.62 -2.67 18.25
N THR A 360 -14.44 -2.18 17.84
CA THR A 360 -13.47 -1.57 18.76
C THR A 360 -13.44 -0.05 18.66
N GLY A 361 -13.83 0.52 17.52
CA GLY A 361 -13.64 1.95 17.20
C GLY A 361 -12.20 2.29 16.81
N LEU A 362 -11.36 1.30 16.48
CA LEU A 362 -9.99 1.51 16.02
C LEU A 362 -10.01 2.07 14.59
N LEU A 363 -9.39 3.24 14.40
CA LEU A 363 -9.06 3.72 13.06
C LEU A 363 -7.87 2.93 12.51
N VAL A 364 -7.97 2.48 11.27
CA VAL A 364 -6.98 1.64 10.59
C VAL A 364 -6.43 2.38 9.38
N PHE A 365 -5.12 2.63 9.40
CA PHE A 365 -4.42 3.43 8.41
C PHE A 365 -3.91 2.50 7.30
N LEU A 366 -4.71 2.28 6.26
CA LEU A 366 -4.39 1.42 5.13
C LEU A 366 -3.66 2.20 4.02
N ASP A 367 -3.06 1.48 3.07
CA ASP A 367 -2.44 2.02 1.85
C ASP A 367 -1.62 3.30 2.06
N ASN A 368 -0.50 3.15 2.77
CA ASN A 368 0.48 4.19 3.07
C ASN A 368 1.50 4.39 1.95
N GLU A 369 1.27 3.83 0.76
CA GLU A 369 2.18 3.87 -0.38
C GLU A 369 2.45 5.29 -0.89
N SER A 370 1.51 6.22 -0.64
CA SER A 370 1.67 7.63 -0.98
C SER A 370 2.44 8.44 0.07
N GLY A 371 2.94 7.79 1.13
CA GLY A 371 3.78 8.41 2.14
C GLY A 371 5.27 8.39 1.80
N LEU A 372 6.03 9.13 2.60
CA LEU A 372 7.49 9.29 2.57
C LEU A 372 8.00 9.54 1.16
N VAL A 373 8.88 8.68 0.65
CA VAL A 373 9.58 8.83 -0.64
C VAL A 373 8.64 9.33 -1.74
N HIS A 374 7.46 8.70 -1.90
CA HIS A 374 6.50 9.13 -2.92
C HIS A 374 5.88 10.50 -2.60
N GLY A 375 5.33 10.68 -1.39
CA GLY A 375 4.68 11.93 -0.97
C GLY A 375 5.63 13.13 -0.90
N TYR A 376 6.89 12.91 -0.54
CA TYR A 376 7.93 13.93 -0.45
C TYR A 376 8.28 14.56 -1.79
N ARG A 377 8.18 13.80 -2.90
CA ARG A 377 8.37 14.37 -4.25
C ARG A 377 7.24 15.32 -4.66
N LEU A 378 6.09 15.21 -4.02
CA LEU A 378 4.89 15.97 -4.38
C LEU A 378 4.60 17.12 -3.39
N LEU A 379 5.56 17.43 -2.50
CA LEU A 379 5.39 18.46 -1.49
C LEU A 379 5.15 19.85 -2.07
N ASP A 380 5.76 20.19 -3.21
CA ASP A 380 5.55 21.50 -3.84
C ASP A 380 4.07 21.75 -4.14
N LYS A 381 3.32 20.70 -4.50
CA LYS A 381 1.88 20.76 -4.78
C LYS A 381 1.03 20.61 -3.50
N TYR A 382 1.39 19.69 -2.61
CA TYR A 382 0.48 19.26 -1.53
C TYR A 382 0.83 19.73 -0.11
N HIS A 383 2.01 20.32 0.10
CA HIS A 383 2.47 20.71 1.44
C HIS A 383 1.50 21.65 2.17
N SER A 384 0.89 22.59 1.45
CA SER A 384 -0.06 23.56 2.03
C SER A 384 -1.25 22.86 2.70
N TYR A 385 -1.79 21.80 2.08
CA TYR A 385 -2.90 21.03 2.64
C TYR A 385 -2.51 20.26 3.91
N HIS A 386 -1.33 19.63 3.92
CA HIS A 386 -0.81 19.00 5.15
C HIS A 386 -0.64 20.05 6.26
N LYS A 387 -0.07 21.21 5.92
CA LYS A 387 0.16 22.31 6.86
C LYS A 387 -1.15 22.83 7.44
N THR A 388 -2.20 22.98 6.62
CA THR A 388 -3.54 23.36 7.06
C THR A 388 -4.07 22.45 8.16
N PHE A 389 -3.95 21.13 8.01
CA PHE A 389 -4.38 20.19 9.06
C PHE A 389 -3.47 20.23 10.29
N LEU A 390 -2.15 20.24 10.13
CA LEU A 390 -1.24 20.35 11.28
C LEU A 390 -1.52 21.62 12.11
N GLN A 391 -1.74 22.75 11.44
CA GLN A 391 -1.99 24.03 12.09
C GLN A 391 -3.34 24.09 12.81
N SER A 392 -4.29 23.23 12.43
CA SER A 392 -5.58 23.08 13.11
C SER A 392 -5.49 22.31 14.43
N LEU A 393 -4.39 21.61 14.69
CA LEU A 393 -4.21 20.83 15.92
C LEU A 393 -3.62 21.65 17.06
N CYS A 394 -4.29 21.69 18.21
CA CYS A 394 -3.70 22.08 19.49
C CYS A 394 -4.00 21.09 20.63
N VAL A 395 -4.36 19.85 20.27
CA VAL A 395 -4.45 18.73 21.21
C VAL A 395 -3.71 17.55 20.59
N PHE A 396 -2.77 16.99 21.34
CA PHE A 396 -1.86 15.94 20.86
C PHE A 396 -1.80 14.78 21.83
N ARG A 397 -1.49 13.59 21.32
CA ARG A 397 -1.15 12.45 22.16
C ARG A 397 0.26 12.63 22.73
N ARG A 398 0.38 12.53 24.06
CA ARG A 398 1.64 12.80 24.78
C ARG A 398 2.75 11.88 24.32
N GLN A 399 2.45 10.58 24.19
CA GLN A 399 3.41 9.59 23.73
C GLN A 399 3.92 9.91 22.30
N THR A 400 3.03 10.27 21.37
CA THR A 400 3.41 10.62 20.00
C THR A 400 4.36 11.82 19.98
N VAL A 401 4.05 12.88 20.71
CA VAL A 401 4.91 14.09 20.79
C VAL A 401 6.27 13.78 21.40
N GLN A 402 6.31 12.97 22.46
CA GLN A 402 7.58 12.53 23.06
C GLN A 402 8.46 11.78 22.05
N GLN A 403 7.87 10.91 21.23
CA GLN A 403 8.60 10.21 20.17
C GLN A 403 9.04 11.13 19.05
N VAL A 404 8.20 12.09 18.62
CA VAL A 404 8.59 13.12 17.64
C VAL A 404 9.81 13.89 18.13
N GLN A 405 9.79 14.35 19.38
CA GLN A 405 10.90 15.07 19.99
C GLN A 405 12.16 14.21 20.13
N TYR A 406 12.01 12.93 20.47
CA TYR A 406 13.13 11.98 20.50
C TYR A 406 13.77 11.81 19.11
N LEU A 407 12.96 11.57 18.08
CA LEU A 407 13.44 11.42 16.70
C LEU A 407 14.07 12.70 16.15
N LEU A 408 13.63 13.88 16.60
CA LEU A 408 14.24 15.16 16.24
C LEU A 408 15.60 15.40 16.92
N LYS A 409 15.82 14.81 18.11
CA LYS A 409 17.07 14.96 18.88
C LYS A 409 18.22 14.12 18.34
N ILE A 410 17.94 12.94 17.78
CA ILE A 410 18.97 12.07 17.20
C ILE A 410 19.51 12.65 15.89
N SER A 411 20.72 12.25 15.49
CA SER A 411 21.32 12.68 14.22
C SER A 411 20.58 12.10 13.01
N SER A 412 20.72 12.72 11.84
CA SER A 412 20.16 12.18 10.60
C SER A 412 20.68 10.76 10.31
N ASP A 413 21.95 10.47 10.58
CA ASP A 413 22.53 9.13 10.40
C ASP A 413 21.92 8.11 11.36
N GLN A 414 21.69 8.49 12.62
CA GLN A 414 21.02 7.62 13.60
C GLN A 414 19.57 7.34 13.19
N LEU A 415 18.85 8.35 12.69
CA LEU A 415 17.49 8.19 12.17
C LEU A 415 17.47 7.27 10.94
N ALA A 416 18.37 7.50 9.97
CA ALA A 416 18.52 6.65 8.80
C ALA A 416 18.81 5.19 9.17
N GLN A 417 19.76 4.97 10.09
CA GLN A 417 20.12 3.65 10.57
C GLN A 417 18.97 2.97 11.32
N MET A 418 18.21 3.72 12.13
CA MET A 418 17.04 3.21 12.82
C MET A 418 15.99 2.69 11.84
N MET A 419 15.68 3.48 10.80
CA MET A 419 14.72 3.08 9.76
C MET A 419 15.23 1.87 8.95
N GLN A 420 16.53 1.85 8.64
CA GLN A 420 17.15 0.74 7.93
C GLN A 420 17.14 -0.56 8.76
N ASN A 421 17.46 -0.47 10.05
CA ASN A 421 17.43 -1.60 10.97
C ASN A 421 16.00 -2.17 11.10
N ALA A 422 15.00 -1.30 11.18
CA ALA A 422 13.60 -1.71 11.18
C ALA A 422 13.23 -2.46 9.89
N PHE A 423 13.67 -1.95 8.72
CA PHE A 423 13.46 -2.61 7.44
C PHE A 423 14.13 -3.99 7.35
N GLN A 424 15.42 -4.08 7.65
CA GLN A 424 16.18 -5.34 7.57
C GLN A 424 15.69 -6.37 8.59
N SER A 425 15.35 -5.92 9.80
CA SER A 425 14.76 -6.80 10.80
C SER A 425 13.41 -7.31 10.34
N ASN A 426 12.52 -6.44 9.86
CA ASN A 426 11.15 -6.83 9.52
C ASN A 426 11.03 -7.63 8.22
N SER A 427 11.83 -7.29 7.20
CA SER A 427 11.84 -7.90 5.86
C SER A 427 13.24 -8.38 5.45
N PRO A 428 13.79 -9.44 6.08
CA PRO A 428 15.16 -9.89 5.86
C PRO A 428 15.44 -10.26 4.39
N GLY A 429 16.58 -9.81 3.85
CA GLY A 429 17.02 -10.09 2.48
C GLY A 429 16.34 -9.26 1.38
N MET A 430 15.42 -8.35 1.75
CA MET A 430 14.77 -7.45 0.79
C MET A 430 15.63 -6.23 0.42
N ASP A 431 16.71 -5.98 1.13
CA ASP A 431 17.71 -4.94 0.86
C ASP A 431 18.47 -5.15 -0.46
N GLN A 432 18.46 -6.36 -1.01
CA GLN A 432 18.97 -6.66 -2.36
C GLN A 432 18.03 -6.18 -3.48
N TYR A 433 16.75 -5.93 -3.17
CA TYR A 433 15.71 -5.61 -4.15
C TYR A 433 15.10 -4.21 -3.94
N LEU A 434 15.28 -3.63 -2.76
CA LEU A 434 14.84 -2.29 -2.41
C LEU A 434 15.99 -1.50 -1.81
N PRO A 435 16.24 -0.28 -2.28
CA PRO A 435 17.22 0.59 -1.66
C PRO A 435 16.76 1.01 -0.25
N PRO A 436 17.70 1.46 0.60
CA PRO A 436 17.35 2.16 1.84
C PRO A 436 16.57 3.46 1.55
N LEU A 437 16.05 4.10 2.59
CA LEU A 437 15.52 5.46 2.44
C LEU A 437 16.62 6.42 1.96
N PRO A 438 16.39 7.21 0.91
CA PRO A 438 17.36 8.21 0.47
C PRO A 438 17.60 9.27 1.55
N GLN A 439 18.83 9.77 1.66
CA GLN A 439 19.19 10.80 2.65
C GLN A 439 18.27 12.03 2.58
N ARG A 440 17.93 12.49 1.37
CA ARG A 440 16.96 13.58 1.16
C ARG A 440 15.61 13.32 1.83
N SER A 441 15.15 12.07 1.87
CA SER A 441 13.90 11.71 2.55
C SER A 441 14.06 11.80 4.07
N ILE A 442 15.21 11.41 4.62
CA ILE A 442 15.53 11.55 6.04
C ILE A 442 15.58 13.04 6.43
N ASP A 443 16.24 13.87 5.63
CA ASP A 443 16.31 15.32 5.87
C ASP A 443 14.93 15.97 5.81
N THR A 444 14.08 15.54 4.86
CA THR A 444 12.69 16.00 4.75
C THR A 444 11.86 15.57 5.96
N LEU A 445 11.98 14.32 6.42
CA LEU A 445 11.32 13.83 7.62
C LEU A 445 11.75 14.65 8.85
N ARG A 446 13.04 14.91 9.00
CA ARG A 446 13.60 15.71 10.10
C ARG A 446 13.07 17.14 10.11
N LEU A 447 12.99 17.79 8.95
CA LEU A 447 12.35 19.10 8.81
C LEU A 447 10.89 19.06 9.25
N ARG A 448 10.14 18.02 8.89
CA ARG A 448 8.74 17.88 9.25
C ARG A 448 8.53 17.55 10.74
N LEU A 449 9.43 16.77 11.36
CA LEU A 449 9.47 16.55 12.82
C LEU A 449 9.66 17.87 13.57
N LYS A 450 10.52 18.76 13.06
CA LYS A 450 10.71 20.12 13.58
C LYS A 450 9.40 20.91 13.54
N HIS A 451 8.70 20.92 12.40
CA HIS A 451 7.43 21.67 12.27
C HIS A 451 6.32 21.15 13.21
N VAL A 452 6.25 19.83 13.44
CA VAL A 452 5.32 19.27 14.43
C VAL A 452 5.67 19.77 15.84
N THR A 453 6.96 19.80 16.19
CA THR A 453 7.41 20.32 17.49
C THR A 453 7.10 21.81 17.63
N GLU A 454 7.39 22.62 16.60
CA GLU A 454 7.06 24.05 16.58
C GLU A 454 5.54 24.31 16.72
N GLN A 455 4.71 23.46 16.12
CA GLN A 455 3.25 23.53 16.30
C GLN A 455 2.85 23.26 17.75
N VAL A 456 3.42 22.22 18.38
CA VAL A 456 3.17 21.89 19.79
C VAL A 456 3.58 23.06 20.69
N ASP A 457 4.77 23.60 20.49
CA ASP A 457 5.31 24.73 21.27
C ASP A 457 4.41 25.97 21.13
N ARG A 458 3.95 26.26 19.91
CA ARG A 458 2.98 27.35 19.64
C ARG A 458 1.68 27.17 20.42
N CYS A 459 1.11 25.97 20.41
CA CYS A 459 -0.11 25.68 21.15
C CYS A 459 0.13 25.77 22.66
N GLN A 460 1.26 25.27 23.17
CA GLN A 460 1.61 25.38 24.58
C GLN A 460 1.70 26.85 25.02
N ALA A 461 2.39 27.69 24.25
CA ALA A 461 2.47 29.13 24.53
C ALA A 461 1.08 29.78 24.58
N GLN A 462 0.17 29.39 23.67
CA GLN A 462 -1.21 29.89 23.62
C GLN A 462 -2.04 29.48 24.86
N TYR A 463 -1.94 28.23 25.31
CA TYR A 463 -2.81 27.71 26.38
C TYR A 463 -2.21 27.79 27.79
N ILE A 464 -0.88 27.89 27.93
CA ILE A 464 -0.21 28.14 29.21
C ILE A 464 -0.34 29.62 29.62
N SER A 465 -0.20 30.55 28.67
CA SER A 465 -0.39 31.99 28.95
C SER A 465 -1.83 32.33 29.39
N SER A 466 -2.80 31.60 28.85
CA SER A 466 -4.23 31.74 29.18
C SER A 466 -4.59 31.19 30.57
N ALA A 467 -3.77 30.29 31.13
CA ALA A 467 -4.00 29.68 32.45
C ALA A 467 -3.43 30.54 33.61
N ASN A 468 -2.40 31.36 33.35
CA ASN A 468 -1.82 32.27 34.34
C ASN A 468 -2.54 33.64 34.43
N GLN A 469 -3.59 33.87 33.64
CA GLN A 469 -4.40 35.09 33.64
C GLN A 469 -5.82 34.87 34.20
N ARG A 470 -6.14 33.66 34.64
CA ARG A 470 -7.35 33.33 35.43
C ARG A 470 -6.91 32.93 36.83
#